data_AF-A0A0R3PTX1-F1
#
_entry.id   AF-A0A0R3PTX1-F1
#
_cell.length_a   1.000
_cell.length_b   1.000
_cell.length_c   1.000
_cell.angle_alpha   90.00
_cell.angle_beta   90.00
_cell.angle_gamma   90.00
#
_symmetry.space_group_name_H-M   'P 1'
#
loop_
_entity.id
_entity.type
_entity.pdbx_description
1 polymer ?
#
loop_
_entity_poly.entity_id
_entity_poly.type
_entity_poly.pdbx_seq_one_letter_code
_entity_poly.pdbx_strand_id
1 'polypeptide(L)'
;MNIYLYIYMCVYSVDYFRYVEAKEIETKLIGFLNNNKFAEAYECASEARENLSRAKAASLPIFLRRFTTFEVLMRCTMHGAGVLERQKKYAIAISWQRFLLKTPELRPFCSSHRGALWDRLALNLDAHMKEREEALCEIEEGMNDDAVAAKDMLMLQVFYPYIYNIYFKDEMRCMKEICGVVLSKDLGDSRVNRFVLNDSDGHCVECSVEEVVRKHYIEFEEFNSGVHAEGSIWHTVLGMLFYDIIFDNSVENVWFSELQTNPIDLNSKSLYDNRQERFDERFKWVGSATEEELTETILTTWNARRNVETSEINWELFQDEFFFCCPRLGLLSILKRIVMDYRNCRSGFPDLTMWNTPTKTIAVVEVKGPGDRLSTKQRLWLDFFTRQNIRAEVCHVIGR
;
A
#
# COMPACT_ATOMS: atom_id res chain seq x y z
N MET A 1 -32.11 -9.03 0.51
CA MET A 1 -32.82 -7.79 0.88
C MET A 1 -32.16 -6.67 0.10
N ASN A 2 -32.90 -5.93 -0.73
CA ASN A 2 -32.32 -4.93 -1.62
C ASN A 2 -31.61 -3.85 -0.79
N ILE A 3 -30.31 -3.63 -0.99
CA ILE A 3 -29.51 -2.76 -0.11
C ILE A 3 -29.91 -1.29 -0.22
N TYR A 4 -30.58 -0.89 -1.31
CA TYR A 4 -31.26 0.40 -1.39
C TYR A 4 -32.32 0.54 -0.30
N LEU A 5 -33.06 -0.52 0.02
CA LEU A 5 -33.96 -0.54 1.17
C LEU A 5 -33.20 -0.46 2.49
N TYR A 6 -32.01 -1.07 2.60
CA TYR A 6 -31.17 -1.00 3.80
C TYR A 6 -30.59 0.41 4.01
N ILE A 7 -30.11 1.08 2.96
CA ILE A 7 -29.61 2.47 3.02
C ILE A 7 -30.76 3.43 3.35
N TYR A 8 -31.92 3.28 2.70
CA TYR A 8 -33.10 4.11 2.96
C TYR A 8 -33.67 3.89 4.38
N MET A 9 -33.67 2.65 4.87
CA MET A 9 -33.99 2.34 6.28
C MET A 9 -32.89 2.81 7.24
N CYS A 10 -31.62 2.83 6.81
CA CYS A 10 -30.51 3.31 7.63
C CYS A 10 -30.59 4.81 7.88
N VAL A 11 -30.96 5.65 6.90
CA VAL A 11 -31.07 7.12 7.09
C VAL A 11 -32.04 7.50 8.22
N TYR A 12 -33.02 6.64 8.54
CA TYR A 12 -33.94 6.80 9.68
C TYR A 12 -33.68 5.82 10.84
N SER A 13 -32.56 5.10 10.79
CA SER A 13 -32.16 4.16 11.85
C SER A 13 -31.29 4.85 12.88
N VAL A 14 -31.41 4.40 14.13
CA VAL A 14 -30.52 4.78 15.24
C VAL A 14 -29.03 4.57 14.89
N ASP A 15 -28.73 3.58 14.05
CA ASP A 15 -27.36 3.25 13.67
C ASP A 15 -26.72 4.28 12.74
N TYR A 16 -27.49 4.95 11.87
CA TYR A 16 -26.97 6.05 11.05
C TYR A 16 -26.64 7.27 11.91
N PHE A 17 -27.51 7.65 12.84
CA PHE A 17 -27.23 8.78 13.75
C PHE A 17 -25.99 8.51 14.59
N ARG A 18 -25.84 7.30 15.15
CA ARG A 18 -24.62 6.88 15.85
C ARG A 18 -23.38 6.93 14.97
N TYR A 19 -23.50 6.54 13.70
CA TYR A 19 -22.39 6.64 12.75
C TYR A 19 -22.00 8.10 12.49
N VAL A 20 -22.97 8.98 12.29
CA VAL A 20 -22.75 10.43 12.12
C VAL A 20 -22.07 11.03 13.35
N GLU A 21 -22.57 10.74 14.56
CA GLU A 21 -21.96 11.18 15.82
C GLU A 21 -20.51 10.71 15.95
N ALA A 22 -20.24 9.43 15.68
CA ALA A 22 -18.88 8.90 15.70
C ALA A 22 -17.98 9.59 14.66
N LYS A 23 -18.51 9.92 13.48
CA LYS A 23 -17.79 10.66 12.42
C LYS A 23 -17.51 12.11 12.81
N GLU A 24 -18.38 12.75 13.57
CA GLU A 24 -18.12 14.08 14.14
C GLU A 24 -16.99 14.04 15.15
N ILE A 25 -16.97 13.03 16.04
CA ILE A 25 -15.85 12.80 16.97
C ILE A 25 -14.54 12.60 16.19
N GLU A 26 -14.54 11.74 15.16
CA GLU A 26 -13.36 11.50 14.31
C GLU A 26 -12.88 12.78 13.64
N THR A 27 -13.80 13.60 13.11
CA THR A 27 -13.47 14.86 12.43
C THR A 27 -12.84 15.86 13.40
N LYS A 28 -13.40 16.04 14.60
CA LYS A 28 -12.83 16.91 15.64
C LYS A 28 -11.45 16.42 16.08
N LEU A 29 -11.33 15.11 16.33
CA LEU A 29 -10.08 14.46 16.71
C LEU A 29 -8.96 14.71 15.69
N ILE A 30 -9.22 14.43 14.41
CA ILE A 30 -8.27 14.67 13.32
C ILE A 30 -7.95 16.17 13.18
N GLY A 31 -8.95 17.04 13.32
CA GLY A 31 -8.77 18.48 13.37
C GLY A 31 -7.80 18.91 14.47
N PHE A 32 -7.96 18.40 15.69
CA PHE A 32 -7.06 18.69 16.80
C PHE A 32 -5.65 18.14 16.58
N LEU A 33 -5.53 16.91 16.05
CA LEU A 33 -4.24 16.30 15.71
C LEU A 33 -3.46 17.14 14.68
N ASN A 34 -4.12 17.61 13.62
CA ASN A 34 -3.51 18.45 12.59
C ASN A 34 -3.02 19.79 13.15
N ASN A 35 -3.65 20.29 14.22
CA ASN A 35 -3.28 21.52 14.91
C ASN A 35 -2.40 21.30 16.15
N ASN A 36 -1.88 20.07 16.36
CA ASN A 36 -1.08 19.68 17.53
C ASN A 36 -1.76 19.94 18.90
N LYS A 37 -3.10 19.98 18.94
CA LYS A 37 -3.92 20.16 20.15
C LYS A 37 -4.16 18.82 20.84
N PHE A 38 -3.12 18.29 21.48
CA PHE A 38 -3.12 16.91 21.99
C PHE A 38 -4.05 16.68 23.19
N ALA A 39 -4.35 17.70 24.00
CA ALA A 39 -5.26 17.54 25.13
C ALA A 39 -6.70 17.34 24.64
N GLU A 40 -7.15 18.20 23.73
CA GLU A 40 -8.48 18.14 23.12
C GLU A 40 -8.65 16.89 22.24
N ALA A 41 -7.59 16.50 21.52
CA ALA A 41 -7.56 15.23 20.80
C ALA A 41 -7.74 14.03 21.76
N TYR A 42 -7.11 14.06 22.93
CA TYR A 42 -7.26 12.99 23.91
C TYR A 42 -8.70 12.90 24.42
N GLU A 43 -9.37 14.03 24.72
CA GLU A 43 -10.77 14.02 25.17
C GLU A 43 -11.70 13.38 24.13
N CYS A 44 -11.59 13.76 22.85
CA CYS A 44 -12.36 13.13 21.77
C CYS A 44 -12.09 11.63 21.65
N ALA A 45 -10.83 11.21 21.76
CA ALA A 45 -10.49 9.79 21.68
C ALA A 45 -10.96 8.99 22.91
N SER A 46 -10.98 9.61 24.09
CA SER A 46 -11.49 9.02 25.33
C SER A 46 -13.00 8.82 25.24
N GLU A 47 -13.74 9.83 24.78
CA GLU A 47 -15.18 9.72 24.48
C GLU A 47 -15.44 8.59 23.48
N ALA A 48 -14.64 8.52 22.41
CA ALA A 48 -14.79 7.46 21.41
C ALA A 48 -14.57 6.06 22.00
N ARG A 49 -13.59 5.88 22.89
CA ARG A 49 -13.30 4.59 23.55
C ARG A 49 -14.42 4.16 24.50
N GLU A 50 -15.01 5.11 25.23
CA GLU A 50 -16.17 4.84 26.08
C GLU A 50 -17.37 4.39 25.24
N ASN A 51 -17.64 5.11 24.15
CA ASN A 51 -18.71 4.78 23.22
C ASN A 51 -18.46 3.42 22.53
N LEU A 52 -17.21 3.10 22.18
CA LEU A 52 -16.83 1.82 21.57
C LEU A 52 -17.16 0.65 22.50
N SER A 53 -16.90 0.81 23.80
CA SER A 53 -17.16 -0.22 24.81
C SER A 53 -18.66 -0.54 24.97
N ARG A 54 -19.54 0.35 24.50
CA ARG A 54 -21.01 0.19 24.50
C ARG A 54 -21.56 -0.18 23.11
N ALA A 55 -20.76 0.00 22.07
CA ALA A 55 -21.19 -0.22 20.69
C ALA A 55 -21.26 -1.73 20.38
N LYS A 56 -22.17 -2.11 19.48
CA LYS A 56 -22.26 -3.47 18.94
C LYS A 56 -21.65 -3.50 17.55
N ALA A 57 -20.79 -4.49 17.33
CA ALA A 57 -20.24 -4.79 16.02
C ALA A 57 -21.35 -5.21 15.05
N ALA A 58 -21.42 -4.57 13.88
CA ALA A 58 -22.33 -5.00 12.83
C ALA A 58 -21.78 -6.25 12.12
N SER A 59 -22.64 -7.24 11.88
CA SER A 59 -22.29 -8.43 11.08
C SER A 59 -22.30 -8.11 9.60
N LEU A 60 -21.30 -7.36 9.15
CA LEU A 60 -21.11 -6.98 7.75
C LEU A 60 -19.86 -7.65 7.14
N PRO A 61 -19.80 -7.81 5.80
CA PRO A 61 -18.57 -8.11 5.08
C PRO A 61 -17.44 -7.14 5.45
N ILE A 62 -16.20 -7.63 5.48
CA ILE A 62 -15.02 -6.89 5.97
C ILE A 62 -14.89 -5.52 5.29
N PHE A 63 -15.06 -5.47 3.96
CA PHE A 63 -14.93 -4.24 3.17
C PHE A 63 -16.01 -3.18 3.45
N LEU A 64 -17.13 -3.56 4.08
CA LEU A 64 -18.21 -2.66 4.50
C LEU A 64 -18.10 -2.23 5.97
N ARG A 65 -17.39 -2.99 6.81
CA ARG A 65 -17.24 -2.67 8.25
C ARG A 65 -16.66 -1.28 8.50
N ARG A 66 -15.86 -0.75 7.56
CA ARG A 66 -15.30 0.60 7.65
C ARG A 66 -16.33 1.73 7.71
N PHE A 67 -17.56 1.46 7.28
CA PHE A 67 -18.69 2.40 7.29
C PHE A 67 -19.63 2.14 8.49
N THR A 68 -19.09 1.60 9.59
CA THR A 68 -19.85 1.35 10.82
C THR A 68 -19.38 2.27 11.94
N THR A 69 -20.28 2.58 12.87
CA THR A 69 -19.94 3.30 14.11
C THR A 69 -18.79 2.63 14.83
N PHE A 70 -18.81 1.29 14.88
CA PHE A 70 -17.81 0.48 15.56
C PHE A 70 -16.39 0.71 15.02
N GLU A 71 -16.20 0.66 13.68
CA GLU A 71 -14.88 0.91 13.09
C GLU A 71 -14.44 2.37 13.30
N VAL A 72 -15.35 3.34 13.16
CA VAL A 72 -15.00 4.76 13.36
C VAL A 72 -14.50 5.01 14.80
N LEU A 73 -15.22 4.50 15.80
CA LEU A 73 -14.83 4.63 17.20
C LEU A 73 -13.53 3.88 17.52
N MET A 74 -13.30 2.72 16.90
CA MET A 74 -12.04 1.99 17.00
C MET A 74 -10.86 2.80 16.44
N ARG A 75 -11.00 3.40 15.25
CA ARG A 75 -9.96 4.27 14.68
C ARG A 75 -9.69 5.48 15.57
N CYS A 76 -10.73 6.10 16.12
CA CYS A 76 -10.57 7.21 17.08
C CYS A 76 -9.79 6.77 18.33
N THR A 77 -10.11 5.60 18.88
CA THR A 77 -9.40 5.01 20.02
C THR A 77 -7.93 4.75 19.69
N MET A 78 -7.63 4.22 18.50
CA MET A 78 -6.24 4.02 18.05
C MET A 78 -5.47 5.34 17.93
N HIS A 79 -6.09 6.38 17.36
CA HIS A 79 -5.49 7.72 17.33
C HIS A 79 -5.21 8.24 18.75
N GLY A 80 -6.10 7.98 19.70
CA GLY A 80 -5.88 8.32 21.12
C GLY A 80 -4.67 7.63 21.74
N ALA A 81 -4.39 6.37 21.40
CA ALA A 81 -3.16 5.72 21.82
C ALA A 81 -1.91 6.48 21.31
N GLY A 82 -1.92 6.92 20.05
CA GLY A 82 -0.85 7.77 19.51
C GLY A 82 -0.75 9.16 20.16
N VAL A 83 -1.88 9.75 20.58
CA VAL A 83 -1.89 11.00 21.36
C VAL A 83 -1.21 10.79 22.72
N LEU A 84 -1.54 9.69 23.41
CA LEU A 84 -0.94 9.34 24.70
C LEU A 84 0.58 9.16 24.60
N GLU A 85 1.06 8.53 23.52
CA GLU A 85 2.49 8.41 23.24
C GLU A 85 3.16 9.79 23.08
N ARG A 86 2.54 10.72 22.33
CA ARG A 86 3.06 12.09 22.19
C ARG A 86 3.10 12.86 23.51
N GLN A 87 2.16 12.56 24.41
CA GLN A 87 2.14 13.08 25.78
C GLN A 87 3.07 12.32 26.74
N LYS A 88 3.84 11.33 26.27
CA LYS A 88 4.71 10.44 27.06
C LYS A 88 3.97 9.63 28.13
N LYS A 89 2.66 9.42 27.97
CA LYS A 89 1.81 8.60 28.85
C LYS A 89 1.82 7.14 28.39
N TYR A 90 3.00 6.53 28.32
CA TYR A 90 3.21 5.22 27.67
C TYR A 90 2.44 4.08 28.35
N ALA A 91 2.34 4.06 29.68
CA ALA A 91 1.57 3.03 30.38
C ALA A 91 0.08 3.03 29.98
N ILE A 92 -0.52 4.21 29.78
CA ILE A 92 -1.90 4.33 29.33
C ILE A 92 -2.02 3.95 27.84
N ALA A 93 -1.05 4.36 27.01
CA ALA A 93 -1.01 3.99 25.60
C ALA A 93 -0.96 2.45 25.42
N ILE A 94 -0.11 1.77 26.19
CA ILE A 94 0.00 0.30 26.22
C ILE A 94 -1.35 -0.33 26.61
N SER A 95 -2.02 0.20 27.64
CA SER A 95 -3.36 -0.28 28.03
C SER A 95 -4.38 -0.15 26.89
N TRP A 96 -4.35 0.95 26.14
CA TRP A 96 -5.25 1.15 24.99
C TRP A 96 -4.89 0.23 23.82
N GLN A 97 -3.60 0.03 23.55
CA GLN A 97 -3.11 -0.90 22.53
C GLN A 97 -3.52 -2.34 22.84
N ARG A 98 -3.33 -2.79 24.08
CA ARG A 98 -3.80 -4.10 24.55
C ARG A 98 -5.30 -4.23 24.46
N PHE A 99 -6.06 -3.21 24.87
CA PHE A 99 -7.51 -3.21 24.69
C PHE A 99 -7.90 -3.44 23.22
N LEU A 100 -7.29 -2.71 22.28
CA LEU A 100 -7.57 -2.83 20.84
C LEU A 100 -7.13 -4.19 20.25
N LEU A 101 -6.01 -4.74 20.70
CA LEU A 101 -5.43 -5.96 20.15
C LEU A 101 -6.02 -7.23 20.74
N LYS A 102 -6.27 -7.24 22.06
CA LYS A 102 -6.57 -8.44 22.87
C LYS A 102 -8.05 -8.65 23.13
N THR A 103 -8.89 -7.62 22.96
CA THR A 103 -10.35 -7.78 23.11
C THR A 103 -10.88 -8.61 21.93
N PRO A 104 -11.44 -9.81 22.16
CA PRO A 104 -11.80 -10.73 21.08
C PRO A 104 -12.79 -10.14 20.07
N GLU A 105 -13.73 -9.33 20.54
CA GLU A 105 -14.76 -8.66 19.73
C GLU A 105 -14.17 -7.64 18.75
N LEU A 106 -12.97 -7.12 19.05
CA LEU A 106 -12.27 -6.12 18.24
C LEU A 106 -11.38 -6.75 17.16
N ARG A 107 -11.01 -8.03 17.31
CA ARG A 107 -10.10 -8.73 16.38
C ARG A 107 -10.53 -8.67 14.90
N PRO A 108 -11.83 -8.80 14.54
CA PRO A 108 -12.27 -8.77 13.14
C PRO A 108 -12.26 -7.39 12.47
N PHE A 109 -11.88 -6.33 13.19
CA PHE A 109 -11.95 -4.92 12.76
C PHE A 109 -10.56 -4.31 12.67
N CYS A 110 -10.43 -3.21 11.92
CA CYS A 110 -9.16 -2.51 11.70
C CYS A 110 -7.97 -3.41 11.32
N SER A 111 -8.22 -4.51 10.59
CA SER A 111 -7.19 -5.51 10.23
C SER A 111 -5.95 -4.87 9.61
N SER A 112 -6.13 -3.85 8.77
CA SER A 112 -5.04 -3.11 8.13
C SER A 112 -4.11 -2.33 9.07
N HIS A 113 -4.47 -2.18 10.34
CA HIS A 113 -3.70 -1.44 11.34
C HIS A 113 -3.17 -2.33 12.46
N ARG A 114 -3.55 -3.61 12.51
CA ARG A 114 -3.15 -4.51 13.60
C ARG A 114 -1.65 -4.65 13.70
N GLY A 115 -0.96 -4.77 12.58
CA GLY A 115 0.50 -4.81 12.53
C GLY A 115 1.16 -3.57 13.13
N ALA A 116 0.65 -2.37 12.78
CA ALA A 116 1.15 -1.12 13.36
C ALA A 116 0.84 -1.01 14.87
N LEU A 117 -0.29 -1.56 15.34
CA LEU A 117 -0.61 -1.58 16.77
C LEU A 117 0.34 -2.50 17.54
N TRP A 118 0.63 -3.70 17.02
CA TRP A 118 1.61 -4.62 17.60
C TRP A 118 3.00 -3.99 17.67
N ASP A 119 3.42 -3.33 16.58
CA ASP A 119 4.70 -2.63 16.49
C ASP A 119 4.83 -1.54 17.57
N ARG A 120 3.81 -0.68 17.69
CA ARG A 120 3.80 0.39 18.70
C ARG A 120 3.74 -0.16 20.12
N LEU A 121 2.98 -1.23 20.38
CA LEU A 121 2.93 -1.89 21.68
C LEU A 121 4.30 -2.41 22.11
N ALA A 122 4.95 -3.17 21.23
CA ALA A 122 6.28 -3.71 21.46
C ALA A 122 7.32 -2.60 21.70
N LEU A 123 7.30 -1.55 20.87
CA LEU A 123 8.20 -0.41 21.02
C LEU A 123 7.98 0.31 22.35
N ASN A 124 6.73 0.52 22.77
CA ASN A 124 6.44 1.19 24.04
C ASN A 124 6.95 0.38 25.24
N LEU A 125 6.76 -0.95 25.23
CA LEU A 125 7.25 -1.82 26.30
C LEU A 125 8.78 -1.82 26.38
N ASP A 126 9.47 -2.02 25.27
CA ASP A 126 10.94 -2.12 25.27
C ASP A 126 11.63 -0.76 25.40
N ALA A 127 11.31 0.20 24.53
CA ALA A 127 12.04 1.46 24.48
C ALA A 127 11.66 2.39 25.63
N HIS A 128 10.40 2.40 26.06
CA HIS A 128 9.89 3.38 27.05
C HIS A 128 9.70 2.79 28.44
N MET A 129 9.14 1.58 28.57
CA MET A 129 8.95 0.93 29.89
C MET A 129 10.15 0.11 30.35
N LYS A 130 11.07 -0.24 29.43
CA LYS A 130 12.23 -1.12 29.69
C LYS A 130 11.81 -2.56 30.06
N GLU A 131 10.65 -2.99 29.60
CA GLU A 131 10.06 -4.30 29.84
C GLU A 131 10.31 -5.21 28.62
N ARG A 132 11.58 -5.53 28.37
CA ARG A 132 11.98 -6.24 27.16
C ARG A 132 11.35 -7.62 27.01
N GLU A 133 11.29 -8.41 28.09
CA GLU A 133 10.69 -9.75 28.06
C GLU A 133 9.20 -9.70 27.69
N GLU A 134 8.48 -8.71 28.22
CA GLU A 134 7.07 -8.50 27.91
C GLU A 134 6.88 -8.06 26.45
N ALA A 135 7.74 -7.17 25.95
CA ALA A 135 7.76 -6.78 24.54
C ALA A 135 7.93 -8.00 23.62
N LEU A 136 8.78 -8.97 24.00
CA LEU A 136 8.98 -10.20 23.23
C LEU A 136 7.74 -11.08 23.16
N CYS A 137 7.05 -11.26 24.28
CA CYS A 137 5.79 -12.01 24.32
C CYS A 137 4.72 -11.38 23.42
N GLU A 138 4.59 -10.05 23.44
CA GLU A 138 3.63 -9.35 22.58
C GLU A 138 3.97 -9.48 21.09
N ILE A 139 5.25 -9.54 20.73
CA ILE A 139 5.68 -9.75 19.35
C ILE A 139 5.38 -11.16 18.86
N GLU A 140 5.67 -12.16 19.68
CA GLU A 140 5.33 -13.55 19.34
C GLU A 140 3.83 -13.70 19.09
N GLU A 141 2.99 -13.06 19.90
CA GLU A 141 1.55 -13.05 19.64
C GLU A 141 1.17 -12.29 18.37
N GLY A 142 1.78 -11.12 18.11
CA GLY A 142 1.58 -10.36 16.88
C GLY A 142 2.02 -11.11 15.62
N MET A 143 3.08 -11.93 15.71
CA MET A 143 3.53 -12.79 14.62
C MET A 143 2.56 -13.93 14.32
N ASN A 144 1.77 -14.36 15.30
CA ASN A 144 0.72 -15.38 15.17
C ASN A 144 -0.67 -14.79 14.87
N ASP A 145 -0.80 -13.48 14.71
CA ASP A 145 -2.06 -12.82 14.39
C ASP A 145 -2.31 -12.80 12.87
N ASP A 146 -3.23 -13.66 12.41
CA ASP A 146 -3.59 -13.84 10.99
C ASP A 146 -4.01 -12.55 10.25
N ALA A 147 -4.39 -11.50 10.99
CA ALA A 147 -4.78 -10.22 10.41
C ALA A 147 -3.59 -9.27 10.18
N VAL A 148 -2.39 -9.59 10.67
CA VAL A 148 -1.17 -8.81 10.44
C VAL A 148 -0.69 -9.02 9.01
N ALA A 149 -0.46 -7.93 8.28
CA ALA A 149 0.03 -8.00 6.91
C ALA A 149 1.51 -8.36 6.86
N ALA A 150 1.97 -8.99 5.78
CA ALA A 150 3.37 -9.38 5.60
C ALA A 150 4.36 -8.21 5.77
N LYS A 151 3.98 -7.00 5.36
CA LYS A 151 4.77 -5.77 5.59
C LYS A 151 5.02 -5.47 7.06
N ASP A 152 4.04 -5.77 7.91
CA ASP A 152 4.10 -5.48 9.33
C ASP A 152 4.78 -6.63 10.08
N MET A 153 4.61 -7.88 9.62
CA MET A 153 5.40 -9.02 10.11
C MET A 153 6.89 -8.77 9.96
N LEU A 154 7.33 -8.24 8.80
CA LEU A 154 8.74 -7.93 8.59
C LEU A 154 9.22 -6.82 9.55
N MET A 155 8.40 -5.82 9.86
CA MET A 155 8.73 -4.82 10.87
C MET A 155 8.92 -5.46 12.25
N LEU A 156 7.98 -6.30 12.69
CA LEU A 156 8.04 -6.99 13.98
C LEU A 156 9.29 -7.88 14.10
N GLN A 157 9.68 -8.55 13.02
CA GLN A 157 10.90 -9.39 12.97
C GLN A 157 12.19 -8.57 13.05
N VAL A 158 12.25 -7.40 12.39
CA VAL A 158 13.44 -6.54 12.34
C VAL A 158 13.77 -5.93 13.70
N PHE A 159 12.78 -5.70 14.57
CA PHE A 159 13.05 -5.18 15.91
C PHE A 159 13.77 -6.19 16.81
N TYR A 160 13.61 -7.50 16.56
CA TYR A 160 14.20 -8.56 17.41
C TYR A 160 14.85 -9.69 16.59
N PRO A 161 15.90 -9.37 15.82
CA PRO A 161 16.50 -10.28 14.84
C PRO A 161 17.10 -11.54 15.49
N TYR A 162 17.52 -11.43 16.75
CA TYR A 162 18.12 -12.52 17.53
C TYR A 162 17.14 -13.65 17.87
N ILE A 163 15.83 -13.41 17.83
CA ILE A 163 14.81 -14.44 18.14
C ILE A 163 14.44 -15.23 16.90
N TYR A 164 14.23 -14.53 15.80
CA TYR A 164 13.75 -15.18 14.58
C TYR A 164 14.88 -15.72 13.71
N ASN A 165 16.15 -15.43 14.04
CA ASN A 165 17.31 -15.78 13.21
C ASN A 165 17.15 -15.29 11.76
N ILE A 166 16.30 -14.27 11.56
CA ILE A 166 16.04 -13.65 10.28
C ILE A 166 17.08 -12.56 10.15
N TYR A 167 18.27 -12.97 9.73
CA TYR A 167 19.18 -12.07 9.06
C TYR A 167 18.56 -11.73 7.70
N PHE A 168 17.60 -10.80 7.67
CA PHE A 168 17.52 -9.89 6.53
C PHE A 168 18.81 -9.06 6.61
N LYS A 169 19.92 -9.67 6.19
CA LYS A 169 21.11 -8.91 5.83
C LYS A 169 20.60 -7.88 4.84
N ASP A 170 20.83 -6.60 5.14
CA ASP A 170 20.64 -5.46 4.22
C ASP A 170 21.42 -5.64 2.89
N GLU A 171 22.13 -6.76 2.71
CA GLU A 171 22.65 -7.27 1.45
C GLU A 171 21.52 -7.69 0.50
N MET A 172 20.71 -6.73 0.03
CA MET A 172 20.22 -6.86 -1.33
C MET A 172 21.45 -7.02 -2.23
N ARG A 173 21.53 -8.14 -2.93
CA ARG A 173 22.75 -8.58 -3.64
C ARG A 173 23.16 -7.67 -4.79
N CYS A 174 22.29 -6.73 -5.20
CA CYS A 174 22.55 -5.82 -6.31
C CYS A 174 22.26 -4.37 -5.90
N MET A 175 23.26 -3.73 -5.30
CA MET A 175 23.31 -2.28 -5.13
C MET A 175 24.25 -1.70 -6.17
N LYS A 176 23.78 -0.72 -6.93
CA LYS A 176 24.56 0.04 -7.90
C LYS A 176 24.71 1.47 -7.43
N GLU A 177 25.90 2.04 -7.56
CA GLU A 177 26.15 3.45 -7.29
C GLU A 177 26.44 4.20 -8.59
N ILE A 178 25.76 5.32 -8.80
CA ILE A 178 26.00 6.22 -9.93
C ILE A 178 26.20 7.65 -9.43
N CYS A 179 26.92 8.46 -10.20
CA CYS A 179 27.12 9.87 -9.89
C CYS A 179 26.09 10.74 -10.62
N GLY A 180 25.46 11.67 -9.90
CA GLY A 180 24.59 12.71 -10.47
C GLY A 180 25.09 14.10 -10.09
N VAL A 181 25.00 15.07 -11.01
CA VAL A 181 25.36 16.47 -10.73
C VAL A 181 24.20 17.14 -9.99
N VAL A 182 24.44 17.65 -8.79
CA VAL A 182 23.40 18.23 -7.93
C VAL A 182 23.31 19.74 -8.14
N LEU A 183 22.11 20.27 -8.36
CA LEU A 183 21.85 21.72 -8.27
C LEU A 183 21.96 22.12 -6.79
N SER A 184 22.68 23.19 -6.49
CA SER A 184 23.10 23.54 -5.12
C SER A 184 21.97 23.45 -4.07
N LYS A 185 22.37 23.14 -2.83
CA LYS A 185 21.48 22.88 -1.67
C LYS A 185 20.59 24.07 -1.24
N ASP A 186 20.67 25.23 -1.90
CA ASP A 186 20.03 26.50 -1.49
C ASP A 186 18.93 26.97 -2.46
N LEU A 187 18.06 26.06 -2.91
CA LEU A 187 16.86 26.37 -3.71
C LEU A 187 15.59 26.46 -2.85
N GLY A 188 15.70 27.07 -1.66
CA GLY A 188 14.57 27.35 -0.78
C GLY A 188 14.03 26.15 0.01
N ASP A 189 12.85 26.32 0.62
CA ASP A 189 12.25 25.44 1.65
C ASP A 189 11.87 24.02 1.18
N SER A 190 12.09 23.67 -0.09
CA SER A 190 11.78 22.37 -0.65
C SER A 190 12.97 21.40 -0.55
N ARG A 191 12.84 20.37 0.31
CA ARG A 191 13.82 19.29 0.54
C ARG A 191 13.97 18.28 -0.62
N VAL A 192 13.79 18.69 -1.88
CA VAL A 192 13.92 17.79 -3.03
C VAL A 192 15.28 18.03 -3.67
N ASN A 193 16.15 17.01 -3.68
CA ASN A 193 17.41 17.07 -4.43
C ASN A 193 17.10 17.19 -5.93
N ARG A 194 17.51 18.29 -6.56
CA ARG A 194 17.38 18.50 -8.01
C ARG A 194 18.71 18.18 -8.70
N PHE A 195 18.65 17.49 -9.83
CA PHE A 195 19.82 17.05 -10.58
C PHE A 195 19.86 17.68 -11.97
N VAL A 196 21.06 17.68 -12.57
CA VAL A 196 21.27 18.18 -13.94
C VAL A 196 21.71 17.04 -14.85
N LEU A 197 21.12 16.99 -16.05
CA LEU A 197 21.60 16.19 -17.16
C LEU A 197 21.77 17.07 -18.40
N ASN A 198 22.68 16.69 -19.29
CA ASN A 198 22.70 17.27 -20.63
C ASN A 198 21.59 16.63 -21.47
N ASP A 199 20.87 17.44 -22.25
CA ASP A 199 19.93 16.93 -23.26
C ASP A 199 20.67 16.52 -24.55
N SER A 200 19.90 16.07 -25.55
CA SER A 200 20.44 15.67 -26.85
C SER A 200 21.17 16.78 -27.61
N ASP A 201 20.86 18.04 -27.28
CA ASP A 201 21.45 19.24 -27.90
C ASP A 201 22.60 19.81 -27.06
N GLY A 202 22.95 19.14 -25.94
CA GLY A 202 24.02 19.55 -25.04
C GLY A 202 23.63 20.65 -24.05
N HIS A 203 22.35 20.99 -23.93
CA HIS A 203 21.88 21.93 -22.92
C HIS A 203 21.74 21.26 -21.56
N CYS A 204 22.09 22.03 -20.53
CA CYS A 204 21.95 21.68 -19.13
C CYS A 204 20.47 21.78 -18.72
N VAL A 205 19.82 20.65 -18.45
CA VAL A 205 18.40 20.55 -18.08
C VAL A 205 18.25 19.97 -16.67
N GLU A 206 17.40 20.60 -15.88
CA GLU A 206 17.01 20.13 -14.55
C GLU A 206 16.11 18.89 -14.62
N CYS A 207 16.37 17.90 -13.77
CA CYS A 207 15.62 16.66 -13.71
C CYS A 207 15.57 16.07 -12.30
N SER A 208 14.73 15.05 -12.13
CA SER A 208 14.65 14.28 -10.88
C SER A 208 15.77 13.24 -10.78
N VAL A 209 15.98 12.68 -9.59
CA VAL A 209 16.98 11.63 -9.37
C VAL A 209 16.67 10.36 -10.16
N GLU A 210 15.38 10.05 -10.35
CA GLU A 210 14.93 8.90 -11.12
C GLU A 210 15.23 9.04 -12.61
N GLU A 211 15.15 10.25 -13.16
CA GLU A 211 15.53 10.50 -14.55
C GLU A 211 17.04 10.34 -14.79
N VAL A 212 17.88 10.71 -13.81
CA VAL A 212 19.33 10.44 -13.85
C VAL A 212 19.59 8.94 -13.96
N VAL A 213 18.93 8.14 -13.12
CA VAL A 213 19.06 6.68 -13.16
C VAL A 213 18.49 6.12 -14.46
N ARG A 214 17.32 6.57 -14.91
CA ARG A 214 16.68 6.10 -16.15
C ARG A 214 17.59 6.32 -17.35
N LYS A 215 18.15 7.53 -17.52
CA LYS A 215 19.10 7.82 -18.61
C LYS A 215 20.36 6.96 -18.49
N HIS A 216 20.92 6.79 -17.29
CA HIS A 216 22.09 5.95 -17.08
C HIS A 216 21.85 4.50 -17.55
N TYR A 217 20.69 3.93 -17.24
CA TYR A 217 20.35 2.56 -17.68
C TYR A 217 20.09 2.47 -19.18
N ILE A 218 19.63 3.55 -19.83
CA ILE A 218 19.48 3.57 -21.29
C ILE A 218 20.84 3.71 -22.00
N GLU A 219 21.75 4.53 -21.45
CA GLU A 219 23.03 4.84 -22.08
C GLU A 219 24.11 3.77 -21.83
N PHE A 220 24.14 3.19 -20.63
CA PHE A 220 25.24 2.35 -20.16
C PHE A 220 24.85 0.90 -19.85
N GLU A 221 23.56 0.57 -19.89
CA GLU A 221 23.06 -0.79 -19.69
C GLU A 221 22.31 -1.27 -20.94
N GLU A 222 21.95 -2.55 -20.97
CA GLU A 222 21.28 -3.19 -22.11
C GLU A 222 19.78 -2.84 -22.20
N PHE A 223 19.35 -1.63 -21.81
CA PHE A 223 17.96 -1.19 -21.89
C PHE A 223 17.80 -0.11 -22.96
N ASN A 224 16.68 -0.14 -23.69
CA ASN A 224 16.39 0.88 -24.72
C ASN A 224 15.17 1.74 -24.38
N SER A 225 14.43 1.38 -23.33
CA SER A 225 13.31 2.14 -22.83
C SER A 225 13.12 1.92 -21.33
N GLY A 226 12.36 2.81 -20.71
CA GLY A 226 12.06 2.77 -19.29
C GLY A 226 11.16 3.92 -18.88
N VAL A 227 10.45 3.73 -17.76
CA VAL A 227 9.52 4.72 -17.21
C VAL A 227 9.68 4.84 -15.70
N HIS A 228 9.54 6.06 -15.19
CA HIS A 228 9.32 6.36 -13.78
C HIS A 228 7.80 6.36 -13.53
N ALA A 229 7.29 5.23 -13.05
CA ALA A 229 5.85 5.02 -12.86
C ALA A 229 5.49 4.35 -11.54
N GLU A 230 6.48 3.99 -10.71
CA GLU A 230 6.29 3.15 -9.53
C GLU A 230 5.42 1.91 -9.88
N GLY A 231 4.37 1.65 -9.10
CA GLY A 231 3.41 0.58 -9.36
C GLY A 231 2.39 0.91 -10.46
N SER A 232 2.29 2.15 -10.92
CA SER A 232 1.19 2.59 -11.79
C SER A 232 1.17 1.83 -13.12
N ILE A 233 2.33 1.53 -13.70
CA ILE A 233 2.41 0.76 -14.95
C ILE A 233 1.92 -0.69 -14.77
N TRP A 234 2.23 -1.31 -13.64
CA TRP A 234 1.79 -2.66 -13.28
C TRP A 234 0.28 -2.72 -13.00
N HIS A 235 -0.25 -1.72 -12.28
CA HIS A 235 -1.70 -1.58 -12.04
C HIS A 235 -2.47 -1.27 -13.33
N THR A 236 -1.88 -0.52 -14.24
CA THR A 236 -2.48 -0.25 -15.55
C THR A 236 -2.61 -1.54 -16.34
N VAL A 237 -1.58 -2.40 -16.41
CA VAL A 237 -1.69 -3.73 -17.04
C VAL A 237 -2.74 -4.60 -16.37
N LEU A 238 -2.78 -4.61 -15.03
CA LEU A 238 -3.83 -5.32 -14.29
C LEU A 238 -5.22 -4.84 -14.73
N GLY A 239 -5.44 -3.53 -14.74
CA GLY A 239 -6.71 -2.93 -15.13
C GLY A 239 -7.08 -3.19 -16.58
N MET A 240 -6.12 -3.18 -17.51
CA MET A 240 -6.39 -3.49 -18.93
C MET A 240 -6.82 -4.95 -19.13
N LEU A 241 -6.12 -5.89 -18.47
CA LEU A 241 -6.34 -7.32 -18.63
C LEU A 241 -7.49 -7.88 -17.80
N PHE A 242 -7.90 -7.20 -16.72
CA PHE A 242 -8.90 -7.69 -15.76
C PHE A 242 -10.05 -6.70 -15.56
N TYR A 243 -10.23 -5.72 -16.47
CA TYR A 243 -11.24 -4.66 -16.33
C TYR A 243 -12.63 -5.20 -16.02
N ASP A 244 -13.10 -6.15 -16.83
CA ASP A 244 -14.43 -6.76 -16.74
C ASP A 244 -14.64 -7.60 -15.47
N ILE A 245 -13.56 -7.93 -14.76
CA ILE A 245 -13.58 -8.66 -13.51
C ILE A 245 -13.57 -7.67 -12.35
N ILE A 246 -12.59 -6.76 -12.32
CA ILE A 246 -12.44 -5.75 -11.26
C ILE A 246 -13.69 -4.87 -11.21
N PHE A 247 -14.10 -4.32 -12.36
CA PHE A 247 -15.23 -3.39 -12.46
C PHE A 247 -16.56 -4.09 -12.78
N ASP A 248 -16.69 -5.36 -12.39
CA ASP A 248 -17.95 -6.10 -12.53
C ASP A 248 -19.05 -5.48 -11.65
N ASN A 249 -20.10 -4.99 -12.29
CA ASN A 249 -21.26 -4.38 -11.65
C ASN A 249 -22.27 -5.43 -11.12
N SER A 250 -22.11 -6.70 -11.46
CA SER A 250 -22.98 -7.78 -10.97
C SER A 250 -22.62 -8.26 -9.55
N VAL A 251 -21.43 -7.90 -9.05
CA VAL A 251 -21.00 -8.26 -7.70
C VAL A 251 -21.83 -7.50 -6.67
N GLU A 252 -22.42 -8.25 -5.75
CA GLU A 252 -23.31 -7.67 -4.75
C GLU A 252 -22.55 -6.76 -3.76
N ASN A 253 -23.18 -5.63 -3.41
CA ASN A 253 -22.77 -4.75 -2.29
C ASN A 253 -21.42 -4.05 -2.46
N VAL A 254 -20.87 -3.97 -3.67
CA VAL A 254 -19.60 -3.25 -3.94
C VAL A 254 -19.82 -1.93 -4.69
N TRP A 255 -21.00 -1.73 -5.26
CA TRP A 255 -21.47 -0.50 -5.93
C TRP A 255 -22.78 -0.01 -5.29
N PHE A 256 -22.78 1.23 -4.79
CA PHE A 256 -23.91 1.92 -4.16
C PHE A 256 -24.24 3.27 -4.80
N SER A 257 -23.37 3.77 -5.69
CA SER A 257 -23.57 5.06 -6.37
C SER A 257 -22.97 5.01 -7.78
N GLU A 258 -23.63 5.69 -8.72
CA GLU A 258 -23.15 5.90 -10.10
C GLU A 258 -21.89 6.76 -10.16
N LEU A 259 -21.58 7.50 -9.08
CA LEU A 259 -20.36 8.32 -8.97
C LEU A 259 -19.16 7.55 -8.42
N GLN A 260 -19.32 6.26 -8.12
CA GLN A 260 -18.17 5.44 -7.73
C GLN A 260 -17.26 5.20 -8.92
N THR A 261 -15.98 5.49 -8.74
CA THR A 261 -14.94 5.17 -9.72
C THR A 261 -14.41 3.75 -9.57
N ASN A 262 -14.59 3.14 -8.38
CA ASN A 262 -14.05 1.83 -8.04
C ASN A 262 -15.01 1.02 -7.16
N PRO A 263 -14.96 -0.32 -7.22
CA PRO A 263 -15.73 -1.16 -6.33
C PRO A 263 -15.19 -1.04 -4.91
N ILE A 264 -16.07 -1.04 -3.92
CA ILE A 264 -15.67 -0.80 -2.53
C ILE A 264 -14.76 -1.90 -1.98
N ASP A 265 -14.87 -3.13 -2.46
CA ASP A 265 -14.00 -4.22 -2.02
C ASP A 265 -12.57 -4.18 -2.61
N LEU A 266 -12.30 -3.30 -3.60
CA LEU A 266 -10.99 -3.13 -4.24
C LEU A 266 -9.83 -3.09 -3.24
N ASN A 267 -9.93 -2.27 -2.19
CA ASN A 267 -8.87 -2.10 -1.20
C ASN A 267 -8.96 -3.13 -0.05
N SER A 268 -9.28 -4.38 -0.37
CA SER A 268 -9.37 -5.49 0.57
C SER A 268 -9.07 -6.82 -0.11
N LYS A 269 -8.85 -7.88 0.69
CA LYS A 269 -8.74 -9.25 0.18
C LYS A 269 -10.02 -9.73 -0.53
N SER A 270 -11.16 -9.14 -0.16
CA SER A 270 -12.47 -9.48 -0.73
C SER A 270 -12.61 -9.17 -2.22
N LEU A 271 -11.75 -8.31 -2.81
CA LEU A 271 -11.71 -8.13 -4.27
C LEU A 271 -11.54 -9.47 -4.98
N TYR A 272 -10.52 -10.22 -4.57
CA TYR A 272 -10.21 -11.53 -5.12
C TYR A 272 -11.21 -12.57 -4.63
N ASP A 273 -11.50 -12.62 -3.33
CA ASP A 273 -12.40 -13.64 -2.76
C ASP A 273 -13.80 -13.63 -3.41
N ASN A 274 -14.37 -12.44 -3.66
CA ASN A 274 -15.69 -12.29 -4.27
C ASN A 274 -15.71 -12.67 -5.77
N ARG A 275 -14.54 -12.80 -6.40
CA ARG A 275 -14.37 -13.01 -7.85
C ARG A 275 -13.38 -14.13 -8.17
N GLN A 276 -13.15 -15.03 -7.21
CA GLN A 276 -12.02 -15.96 -7.24
C GLN A 276 -11.99 -16.79 -8.52
N GLU A 277 -13.13 -17.39 -8.88
CA GLU A 277 -13.26 -18.21 -10.09
C GLU A 277 -12.89 -17.43 -11.36
N ARG A 278 -13.48 -16.24 -11.54
CA ARG A 278 -13.21 -15.38 -12.71
C ARG A 278 -11.74 -14.94 -12.78
N PHE A 279 -11.14 -14.57 -11.64
CA PHE A 279 -9.72 -14.25 -11.60
C PHE A 279 -8.86 -15.45 -11.96
N ASP A 280 -9.13 -16.62 -11.37
CA ASP A 280 -8.36 -17.84 -11.61
C ASP A 280 -8.46 -18.31 -13.07
N GLU A 281 -9.64 -18.22 -13.67
CA GLU A 281 -9.85 -18.49 -15.10
C GLU A 281 -9.08 -17.49 -15.97
N ARG A 282 -9.17 -16.19 -15.69
CA ARG A 282 -8.42 -15.18 -16.44
C ARG A 282 -6.92 -15.34 -16.27
N PHE A 283 -6.42 -15.69 -15.09
CA PHE A 283 -5.01 -15.99 -14.89
C PHE A 283 -4.54 -17.22 -15.66
N LYS A 284 -5.37 -18.28 -15.73
CA LYS A 284 -5.09 -19.46 -16.57
C LYS A 284 -5.04 -19.08 -18.04
N TRP A 285 -6.04 -18.34 -18.52
CA TRP A 285 -6.11 -17.86 -19.90
C TRP A 285 -4.90 -16.97 -20.24
N VAL A 286 -4.59 -15.95 -19.42
CA VAL A 286 -3.39 -15.11 -19.62
C VAL A 286 -2.12 -15.97 -19.63
N GLY A 287 -2.06 -17.10 -18.92
CA GLY A 287 -0.93 -18.02 -18.96
C GLY A 287 -0.72 -18.73 -20.29
N SER A 288 -1.79 -19.02 -21.03
CA SER A 288 -1.74 -19.76 -22.29
C SER A 288 -2.02 -18.93 -23.56
N ALA A 289 -2.54 -17.71 -23.40
CA ALA A 289 -2.94 -16.85 -24.51
C ALA A 289 -1.74 -16.40 -25.36
N THR A 290 -1.96 -16.27 -26.67
CA THR A 290 -0.98 -15.73 -27.61
C THR A 290 -0.77 -14.22 -27.39
N GLU A 291 0.30 -13.64 -27.94
CA GLU A 291 0.52 -12.20 -27.85
C GLU A 291 -0.60 -11.41 -28.56
N GLU A 292 -1.14 -11.95 -29.65
CA GLU A 292 -2.26 -11.36 -30.40
C GLU A 292 -3.55 -11.31 -29.57
N GLU A 293 -3.91 -12.41 -28.91
CA GLU A 293 -5.11 -12.48 -28.06
C GLU A 293 -5.04 -11.50 -26.87
N LEU A 294 -3.85 -11.35 -26.28
CA LEU A 294 -3.61 -10.38 -25.21
C LEU A 294 -3.69 -8.95 -25.72
N THR A 295 -3.10 -8.68 -26.88
CA THR A 295 -3.16 -7.37 -27.55
C THR A 295 -4.60 -7.00 -27.85
N GLU A 296 -5.39 -7.94 -28.39
CA GLU A 296 -6.81 -7.73 -28.68
C GLU A 296 -7.60 -7.41 -27.41
N THR A 297 -7.35 -8.12 -26.31
CA THR A 297 -7.99 -7.85 -25.01
C THR A 297 -7.67 -6.45 -24.50
N ILE A 298 -6.38 -6.07 -24.54
CA ILE A 298 -5.92 -4.74 -24.14
C ILE A 298 -6.57 -3.66 -25.01
N LEU A 299 -6.56 -3.82 -26.33
CA LEU A 299 -7.15 -2.87 -27.28
C LEU A 299 -8.66 -2.76 -27.10
N THR A 300 -9.35 -3.87 -26.82
CA THR A 300 -10.79 -3.87 -26.55
C THR A 300 -11.10 -3.04 -25.30
N THR A 301 -10.37 -3.26 -24.21
CA THR A 301 -10.51 -2.46 -22.99
C THR A 301 -10.19 -1.00 -23.24
N TRP A 302 -9.08 -0.72 -23.94
CA TRP A 302 -8.67 0.64 -24.28
C TRP A 302 -9.74 1.39 -25.06
N ASN A 303 -10.20 0.83 -26.17
CA ASN A 303 -11.18 1.48 -27.03
C ASN A 303 -12.53 1.70 -26.34
N ALA A 304 -12.95 0.77 -25.47
CA ALA A 304 -14.22 0.86 -24.78
C ALA A 304 -14.20 1.79 -23.54
N ARG A 305 -13.04 1.91 -22.87
CA ARG A 305 -12.94 2.49 -21.52
C ARG A 305 -11.96 3.65 -21.39
N ARG A 306 -11.21 3.99 -22.44
CA ARG A 306 -10.32 5.16 -22.43
C ARG A 306 -11.11 6.40 -21.97
N ASN A 307 -10.53 7.12 -21.01
CA ASN A 307 -11.13 8.27 -20.32
C ASN A 307 -12.22 7.96 -19.28
N VAL A 308 -12.51 6.70 -18.98
CA VAL A 308 -13.25 6.36 -17.76
C VAL A 308 -12.34 6.57 -16.57
N GLU A 309 -12.77 7.39 -15.61
CA GLU A 309 -12.02 7.66 -14.40
C GLU A 309 -12.04 6.41 -13.49
N THR A 310 -10.85 5.84 -13.27
CA THR A 310 -10.62 4.71 -12.36
C THR A 310 -9.35 4.99 -11.57
N SER A 311 -9.21 4.47 -10.34
CA SER A 311 -7.96 4.69 -9.59
C SER A 311 -6.79 3.80 -10.05
N GLU A 312 -7.09 2.75 -10.82
CA GLU A 312 -6.15 1.69 -11.19
C GLU A 312 -5.43 1.98 -12.49
N ILE A 313 -6.14 2.58 -13.45
CA ILE A 313 -5.68 2.69 -14.82
C ILE A 313 -5.18 4.11 -15.06
N ASN A 314 -3.88 4.23 -15.24
CA ASN A 314 -3.29 5.45 -15.75
C ASN A 314 -3.23 5.37 -17.27
N TRP A 315 -4.22 5.97 -17.93
CA TRP A 315 -4.38 5.97 -19.39
C TRP A 315 -3.23 6.66 -20.15
N GLU A 316 -2.41 7.47 -19.46
CA GLU A 316 -1.26 8.18 -20.05
C GLU A 316 0.06 7.41 -19.88
N LEU A 317 0.12 6.43 -18.97
CA LEU A 317 1.33 5.63 -18.70
C LEU A 317 1.34 4.28 -19.42
N PHE A 318 0.29 3.95 -20.16
CA PHE A 318 0.22 2.66 -20.83
C PHE A 318 1.22 2.59 -22.00
N GLN A 319 2.24 1.76 -21.83
CA GLN A 319 3.20 1.36 -22.86
C GLN A 319 3.10 -0.15 -22.99
N ASP A 320 2.61 -0.65 -24.10
CA ASP A 320 2.40 -2.09 -24.29
C ASP A 320 3.72 -2.86 -24.43
N GLU A 321 4.82 -2.19 -24.79
CA GLU A 321 6.09 -2.86 -25.04
C GLU A 321 6.67 -3.53 -23.79
N PHE A 322 6.57 -2.89 -22.62
CA PHE A 322 7.10 -3.47 -21.38
C PHE A 322 6.38 -4.77 -21.02
N PHE A 323 5.07 -4.83 -21.28
CA PHE A 323 4.23 -5.99 -20.96
C PHE A 323 4.75 -7.24 -21.66
N PHE A 324 5.14 -7.10 -22.93
CA PHE A 324 5.71 -8.20 -23.72
C PHE A 324 7.19 -8.48 -23.42
N CYS A 325 7.90 -7.59 -22.71
CA CYS A 325 9.26 -7.84 -22.23
C CYS A 325 9.29 -8.57 -20.88
N CYS A 326 8.16 -8.58 -20.15
CA CYS A 326 8.07 -9.24 -18.85
C CYS A 326 7.88 -10.76 -19.03
N PRO A 327 8.67 -11.62 -18.35
CA PRO A 327 8.43 -13.05 -18.34
C PRO A 327 6.99 -13.37 -17.90
N ARG A 328 6.23 -14.10 -18.73
CA ARG A 328 4.79 -14.33 -18.53
C ARG A 328 4.44 -14.83 -17.13
N LEU A 329 5.17 -15.82 -16.64
CA LEU A 329 4.97 -16.37 -15.29
C LEU A 329 5.25 -15.33 -14.20
N GLY A 330 6.29 -14.52 -14.36
CA GLY A 330 6.63 -13.47 -13.41
C GLY A 330 5.55 -12.40 -13.36
N LEU A 331 5.10 -11.93 -14.52
CA LEU A 331 3.97 -11.00 -14.62
C LEU A 331 2.73 -11.53 -13.91
N LEU A 332 2.33 -12.77 -14.20
CA LEU A 332 1.17 -13.40 -13.55
C LEU A 332 1.31 -13.44 -12.02
N SER A 333 2.49 -13.79 -11.51
CA SER A 333 2.76 -13.80 -10.07
C SER A 333 2.62 -12.41 -9.44
N ILE A 334 3.06 -11.36 -10.14
CA ILE A 334 2.93 -9.97 -9.69
C ILE A 334 1.45 -9.56 -9.65
N LEU A 335 0.72 -9.78 -10.74
CA LEU A 335 -0.70 -9.44 -10.83
C LEU A 335 -1.53 -10.19 -9.78
N LYS A 336 -1.25 -11.49 -9.56
CA LYS A 336 -1.86 -12.30 -8.49
C LYS A 336 -1.58 -11.71 -7.11
N ARG A 337 -0.32 -11.38 -6.82
CA ARG A 337 0.07 -10.77 -5.55
C ARG A 337 -0.66 -9.46 -5.29
N ILE A 338 -0.86 -8.64 -6.34
CA ILE A 338 -1.65 -7.40 -6.22
C ILE A 338 -3.09 -7.74 -5.83
N VAL A 339 -3.82 -8.55 -6.61
CA VAL A 339 -5.27 -8.74 -6.38
C VAL A 339 -5.60 -9.49 -5.09
N MET A 340 -4.74 -10.41 -4.64
CA MET A 340 -4.98 -11.20 -3.43
C MET A 340 -4.83 -10.40 -2.13
N ASP A 341 -4.08 -9.30 -2.13
CA ASP A 341 -3.96 -8.39 -0.99
C ASP A 341 -3.75 -6.93 -1.44
N TYR A 342 -4.70 -6.42 -2.21
CA TYR A 342 -4.58 -5.17 -2.96
C TYR A 342 -4.13 -4.00 -2.09
N ARG A 343 -4.76 -3.79 -0.93
CA ARG A 343 -4.40 -2.69 -0.03
C ARG A 343 -2.94 -2.71 0.40
N ASN A 344 -2.41 -3.89 0.71
CA ASN A 344 -1.04 -4.02 1.21
C ASN A 344 -0.01 -4.08 0.09
N CYS A 345 -0.40 -4.58 -1.08
CA CYS A 345 0.47 -4.79 -2.23
C CYS A 345 0.43 -3.64 -3.26
N ARG A 346 -0.56 -2.73 -3.22
CA ARG A 346 -0.66 -1.66 -4.23
C ARG A 346 0.48 -0.63 -4.25
N SER A 347 1.32 -0.59 -3.23
CA SER A 347 2.38 0.43 -3.09
C SER A 347 3.73 -0.18 -2.69
N GLY A 348 4.79 0.61 -2.86
CA GLY A 348 6.17 0.19 -2.61
C GLY A 348 6.78 -0.61 -3.76
N PHE A 349 6.22 -0.51 -4.97
CA PHE A 349 6.91 -0.93 -6.18
C PHE A 349 8.17 -0.08 -6.38
N PRO A 350 9.20 -0.62 -7.05
CA PRO A 350 10.37 0.17 -7.43
C PRO A 350 10.01 1.34 -8.34
N ASP A 351 10.74 2.44 -8.23
CA ASP A 351 10.45 3.70 -8.94
C ASP A 351 10.44 3.52 -10.47
N LEU A 352 11.44 2.80 -10.99
CA LEU A 352 11.63 2.59 -12.42
C LEU A 352 11.25 1.17 -12.85
N THR A 353 10.65 1.07 -14.02
CA THR A 353 10.58 -0.16 -14.82
C THR A 353 11.34 0.08 -16.12
N MET A 354 12.38 -0.72 -16.38
CA MET A 354 13.27 -0.64 -17.55
C MET A 354 13.09 -1.88 -18.42
N TRP A 355 13.13 -1.74 -19.74
CA TRP A 355 13.03 -2.90 -20.64
C TRP A 355 13.85 -2.74 -21.93
N ASN A 356 14.05 -3.86 -22.59
CA ASN A 356 14.64 -3.94 -23.91
C ASN A 356 13.74 -4.77 -24.83
N THR A 357 13.09 -4.12 -25.79
CA THR A 357 12.14 -4.78 -26.68
C THR A 357 12.78 -5.87 -27.55
N PRO A 358 13.94 -5.62 -28.21
CA PRO A 358 14.64 -6.67 -28.97
C PRO A 358 15.04 -7.91 -28.17
N THR A 359 15.60 -7.74 -26.97
CA THR A 359 16.09 -8.88 -26.16
C THR A 359 15.04 -9.45 -25.21
N LYS A 360 13.86 -8.80 -25.13
CA LYS A 360 12.74 -9.18 -24.24
C LYS A 360 13.18 -9.30 -22.78
N THR A 361 13.97 -8.32 -22.33
CA THR A 361 14.43 -8.22 -20.95
C THR A 361 13.74 -7.09 -20.21
N ILE A 362 13.60 -7.26 -18.90
CA ILE A 362 12.98 -6.30 -18.00
C ILE A 362 13.78 -6.21 -16.70
N ALA A 363 13.83 -5.01 -16.13
CA ALA A 363 14.29 -4.77 -14.77
C ALA A 363 13.39 -3.77 -14.05
N VAL A 364 13.35 -3.89 -12.73
CA VAL A 364 12.77 -2.89 -11.83
C VAL A 364 13.87 -2.31 -10.97
N VAL A 365 13.92 -0.98 -10.87
CA VAL A 365 15.01 -0.28 -10.18
C VAL A 365 14.42 0.69 -9.17
N GLU A 366 14.80 0.50 -7.92
CA GLU A 366 14.47 1.41 -6.83
C GLU A 366 15.60 2.44 -6.69
N VAL A 367 15.25 3.71 -6.75
CA VAL A 367 16.19 4.82 -6.75
C VAL A 367 16.33 5.37 -5.33
N LYS A 368 17.57 5.61 -4.91
CA LYS A 368 17.86 6.17 -3.60
C LYS A 368 18.81 7.36 -3.70
N GLY A 369 18.32 8.51 -3.24
CA GLY A 369 19.16 9.68 -3.03
C GLY A 369 20.07 9.54 -1.80
N PRO A 370 20.96 10.51 -1.56
CA PRO A 370 21.82 10.52 -0.40
C PRO A 370 21.02 10.52 0.92
N GLY A 371 21.22 9.49 1.74
CA GLY A 371 20.56 9.34 3.05
C GLY A 371 19.20 8.64 3.02
N ASP A 372 18.66 8.32 1.84
CA ASP A 372 17.41 7.56 1.73
C ASP A 372 17.61 6.07 2.02
N ARG A 373 16.59 5.47 2.65
CA ARG A 373 16.54 4.04 2.96
C ARG A 373 15.36 3.38 2.28
N LEU A 374 15.49 2.08 2.03
CA LEU A 374 14.39 1.25 1.57
C LEU A 374 13.31 1.11 2.64
N SER A 375 12.06 1.37 2.26
CA SER A 375 10.90 1.01 3.08
C SER A 375 10.69 -0.51 3.10
N THR A 376 9.96 -1.00 4.09
CA THR A 376 9.63 -2.43 4.22
C THR A 376 8.84 -2.96 3.03
N LYS A 377 7.93 -2.15 2.47
CA LYS A 377 7.17 -2.52 1.26
C LYS A 377 8.08 -2.66 0.04
N GLN A 378 9.04 -1.75 -0.14
CA GLN A 378 10.02 -1.81 -1.23
C GLN A 378 10.89 -3.06 -1.15
N ARG A 379 11.39 -3.38 0.05
CA ARG A 379 12.14 -4.63 0.29
C ARG A 379 11.33 -5.86 -0.11
N LEU A 380 10.07 -5.92 0.31
CA LEU A 380 9.16 -7.03 -0.02
C LEU A 380 8.85 -7.13 -1.51
N TRP A 381 8.80 -6.02 -2.24
CA TRP A 381 8.60 -6.03 -3.69
C TRP A 381 9.86 -6.45 -4.42
N LEU A 382 11.03 -5.87 -4.09
CA LEU A 382 12.31 -6.20 -4.71
C LEU A 382 12.67 -7.69 -4.56
N ASP A 383 12.50 -8.25 -3.35
CA ASP A 383 12.66 -9.68 -3.10
C ASP A 383 11.66 -10.51 -3.93
N PHE A 384 10.40 -10.08 -4.03
CA PHE A 384 9.41 -10.80 -4.82
C PHE A 384 9.73 -10.81 -6.32
N PHE A 385 10.09 -9.67 -6.90
CA PHE A 385 10.52 -9.57 -8.29
C PHE A 385 11.72 -10.48 -8.56
N THR A 386 12.73 -10.46 -7.67
CA THR A 386 13.91 -11.34 -7.78
C THR A 386 13.49 -12.82 -7.82
N ARG A 387 12.58 -13.25 -6.94
CA ARG A 387 12.06 -14.63 -6.92
C ARG A 387 11.26 -15.02 -8.17
N GLN A 388 10.73 -14.03 -8.89
CA GLN A 388 10.03 -14.23 -10.16
C GLN A 388 10.95 -14.16 -11.38
N ASN A 389 12.28 -14.22 -11.20
CA ASN A 389 13.29 -14.08 -12.25
C ASN A 389 13.21 -12.75 -13.02
N ILE A 390 12.80 -11.68 -12.33
CA ILE A 390 12.85 -10.31 -12.85
C ILE A 390 14.01 -9.60 -12.14
N ARG A 391 14.90 -8.98 -12.92
CA ARG A 391 16.04 -8.21 -12.40
C ARG A 391 15.49 -7.08 -11.51
N ALA A 392 15.85 -7.08 -10.24
CA ALA A 392 15.39 -6.10 -9.26
C ALA A 392 16.57 -5.52 -8.50
N GLU A 393 16.76 -4.21 -8.59
CA GLU A 393 17.99 -3.55 -8.15
C GLU A 393 17.71 -2.27 -7.37
N VAL A 394 18.69 -1.87 -6.56
CA VAL A 394 18.69 -0.58 -5.89
C VAL A 394 19.80 0.26 -6.48
N CYS A 395 19.47 1.43 -7.00
CA CYS A 395 20.43 2.37 -7.55
C CYS A 395 20.56 3.60 -6.65
N HIS A 396 21.73 3.75 -6.03
CA HIS A 396 22.09 4.89 -5.22
C HIS A 396 22.71 5.98 -6.09
N VAL A 397 22.17 7.19 -6.00
CA VAL A 397 22.72 8.37 -6.67
C VAL A 397 23.55 9.18 -5.67
N ILE A 398 24.85 9.26 -5.94
CA ILE A 398 25.79 10.06 -5.18
C ILE A 398 25.91 11.41 -5.86
N GLY A 399 25.73 12.49 -5.08
CA GLY A 399 25.92 13.84 -5.59
C GLY A 399 27.38 14.14 -5.87
N ARG A 400 27.68 14.63 -7.08
CA ARG A 400 28.97 15.16 -7.48
C ARG A 400 29.06 16.67 -7.28
#